data_AF-A0A0C9VA42-F1
#
_entry.id   AF-A0A0C9VA42-F1
#
_cell.length_a   1.000
_cell.length_b   1.000
_cell.length_c   1.000
_cell.angle_alpha   90.00
_cell.angle_beta   90.00
_cell.angle_gamma   90.00
#
_symmetry.space_group_name_H-M   'P 1'
#
loop_
_entity.id
_entity.type
_entity.pdbx_description
1 polymer ?
#
loop_
_entity_poly.entity_id
_entity_poly.type
_entity_poly.pdbx_seq_one_letter_code
_entity_poly.pdbx_strand_id
1 'polypeptide(L)'
;ELRNPNGVPKTIPLGPDQLLLRGTQLRNTPWCYGLVVYTGHETKLMRNTTAAPIKRTAAERQVNAQIVLLFIHLLALSIGSSVGAVIRLWFFADKQWYLAIADSASGKAATFVLDILTFVILYNNLIPISLIVTMEVVKYQQAQLINSGLDMYYAPTDTLALCRTSSLMEELGQIEYVFSDKTGTLTRNEMEF
;
A
#
# COMPACT_ATOMS: atom_id res chain seq x y z
N GLU A 1 -48.37 -22.19 19.95
CA GLU A 1 -48.29 -22.52 18.51
C GLU A 1 -49.33 -21.71 17.75
N LEU A 2 -48.95 -21.00 16.69
CA LEU A 2 -49.91 -20.29 15.83
C LEU A 2 -50.66 -21.34 14.97
N ARG A 3 -51.76 -21.88 15.48
CA ARG A 3 -52.64 -22.77 14.74
C ARG A 3 -53.85 -21.99 14.23
N ASN A 4 -54.27 -22.28 13.01
CA ASN A 4 -55.60 -21.85 12.55
C ASN A 4 -56.69 -22.57 13.37
N PRO A 5 -57.96 -22.10 13.36
CA PRO A 5 -59.07 -22.74 14.07
C PRO A 5 -59.22 -24.24 13.78
N ASN A 6 -58.71 -24.69 12.63
CA ASN A 6 -58.77 -26.08 12.15
C ASN A 6 -57.54 -26.93 12.56
N GLY A 7 -56.70 -26.44 13.47
CA GLY A 7 -55.54 -27.20 13.99
C GLY A 7 -54.32 -27.28 13.06
N VAL A 8 -54.39 -26.67 11.88
CA VAL A 8 -53.30 -26.62 10.88
C VAL A 8 -52.25 -25.57 11.29
N PRO A 9 -50.93 -25.87 11.20
CA PRO A 9 -49.88 -24.89 11.46
C PRO A 9 -50.00 -23.69 10.50
N LYS A 10 -50.06 -22.48 11.05
CA LYS A 10 -50.16 -21.23 10.28
C LYS A 10 -48.78 -20.81 9.78
N THR A 11 -48.59 -20.75 8.47
CA THR A 11 -47.39 -20.18 7.86
C THR A 11 -47.55 -18.67 7.69
N ILE A 12 -46.54 -17.90 8.10
CA ILE A 12 -46.50 -16.45 7.92
C ILE A 12 -45.24 -16.14 7.11
N PRO A 13 -45.35 -15.52 5.93
CA PRO A 13 -44.18 -15.14 5.15
C PRO A 13 -43.42 -14.03 5.87
N LEU A 14 -42.09 -14.12 5.87
CA LEU A 14 -41.22 -13.09 6.43
C LEU A 14 -40.75 -12.13 5.33
N GLY A 15 -41.07 -10.84 5.49
CA GLY A 15 -40.68 -9.76 4.58
C GLY A 15 -39.51 -8.91 5.08
N PRO A 16 -39.03 -7.95 4.27
CA PRO A 16 -37.97 -7.01 4.66
C PRO A 16 -38.34 -6.16 5.88
N ASP A 17 -39.61 -5.81 6.03
CA ASP A 17 -40.11 -4.96 7.13
C ASP A 17 -40.01 -5.63 8.51
N GLN A 18 -39.88 -6.96 8.54
CA GLN A 18 -39.72 -7.75 9.77
C GLN A 18 -38.25 -8.06 10.08
N LEU A 19 -37.31 -7.59 9.25
CA LEU A 19 -35.89 -7.85 9.39
C LEU A 19 -35.16 -6.63 9.94
N LEU A 20 -34.59 -6.76 11.14
CA LEU A 20 -33.67 -5.77 11.69
C LEU A 20 -32.25 -6.04 11.19
N LEU A 21 -31.60 -5.04 10.62
CA LEU A 21 -30.25 -5.18 10.05
C LEU A 21 -29.17 -4.84 11.08
N ARG A 22 -27.99 -5.45 10.95
CA ARG A 22 -26.86 -5.25 11.87
C ARG A 22 -26.47 -3.76 12.08
N GLY A 23 -26.62 -2.92 11.05
CA GLY A 23 -26.22 -1.51 11.07
C GLY A 23 -27.30 -0.53 11.53
N THR A 24 -28.51 -1.01 11.87
CA THR A 24 -29.61 -0.12 12.27
C THR A 24 -29.60 0.12 13.78
N GLN A 25 -29.88 1.36 14.19
CA GLN A 25 -30.12 1.69 15.60
C GLN A 25 -31.62 1.70 15.88
N LEU A 26 -32.05 0.94 16.89
CA LEU A 26 -33.43 0.99 17.38
C LEU A 26 -33.69 2.34 18.04
N ARG A 27 -34.75 3.04 17.63
CA ARG A 27 -35.17 4.34 18.19
C ARG A 27 -36.66 4.32 18.51
N ASN A 28 -37.06 5.13 19.49
CA ASN A 28 -38.45 5.35 19.91
C ASN A 28 -39.19 4.09 20.43
N THR A 29 -38.46 3.06 20.87
CA THR A 29 -39.01 1.89 21.57
C THR A 29 -38.02 1.41 22.63
N PRO A 30 -38.47 1.07 23.86
CA PRO A 30 -37.55 0.73 24.96
C PRO A 30 -36.84 -0.61 24.76
N TRP A 31 -37.50 -1.59 24.15
CA TRP A 31 -36.93 -2.92 23.87
C TRP A 31 -37.68 -3.61 22.73
N CYS A 32 -37.05 -4.63 22.14
CA CYS A 32 -37.70 -5.55 21.19
C CYS A 32 -37.24 -6.98 21.46
N TYR A 33 -38.13 -7.96 21.27
CA TYR A 33 -37.74 -9.36 21.15
C TYR A 33 -37.53 -9.70 19.68
N GLY A 34 -36.42 -10.38 19.38
CA GLY A 34 -36.10 -10.80 18.02
C GLY A 34 -35.37 -12.14 18.02
N LEU A 35 -35.47 -12.85 16.90
CA LEU A 35 -34.71 -14.07 16.65
C LEU A 35 -33.56 -13.74 15.70
N VAL A 36 -32.34 -14.14 16.07
CA VAL A 36 -31.17 -13.93 15.22
C VAL A 36 -31.18 -14.95 14.09
N VAL A 37 -31.35 -14.46 12.85
CA VAL A 37 -31.37 -15.30 11.64
C VAL A 37 -29.99 -15.37 10.97
N TYR A 38 -29.27 -14.24 10.93
CA TYR A 38 -27.94 -14.14 10.31
C TYR A 38 -26.92 -13.59 11.32
N THR A 39 -25.72 -14.16 11.34
CA THR A 39 -24.61 -13.76 12.22
C THR A 39 -23.34 -13.46 11.43
N GLY A 40 -22.49 -12.59 11.98
CA GLY A 40 -21.16 -12.31 11.41
C GLY A 40 -21.18 -11.91 9.93
N HIS A 41 -20.44 -12.66 9.12
CA HIS A 41 -20.27 -12.45 7.67
C HIS A 41 -21.52 -12.77 6.85
N GLU A 42 -22.48 -13.52 7.40
CA GLU A 42 -23.75 -13.82 6.72
C GLU A 42 -24.76 -12.66 6.77
N THR A 43 -24.50 -11.64 7.60
CA THR A 43 -25.35 -10.45 7.67
C THR A 43 -25.30 -9.67 6.35
N LYS A 44 -26.44 -9.14 5.89
CA LYS A 44 -26.53 -8.37 4.63
C LYS A 44 -25.49 -7.24 4.53
N LEU A 45 -25.25 -6.54 5.64
CA LEU A 45 -24.25 -5.48 5.70
C LEU A 45 -22.85 -6.01 5.36
N MET A 46 -22.45 -7.13 5.98
CA MET A 46 -21.13 -7.72 5.75
C MET A 46 -20.99 -8.34 4.37
N ARG A 47 -22.06 -8.88 3.80
CA ARG A 47 -22.05 -9.39 2.42
C ARG A 47 -21.92 -8.28 1.38
N ASN A 48 -22.35 -7.06 1.71
CA ASN A 48 -22.13 -5.88 0.88
C ASN A 48 -20.76 -5.23 1.14
N THR A 49 -20.10 -5.56 2.25
CA THR A 49 -18.72 -5.11 2.51
C THR A 49 -17.76 -5.92 1.65
N THR A 50 -17.03 -5.25 0.78
CA THR A 50 -15.92 -5.86 0.04
C THR A 50 -14.66 -5.87 0.92
N ALA A 51 -13.87 -6.93 0.85
CA ALA A 51 -12.58 -6.99 1.53
C ALA A 51 -11.70 -5.81 1.11
N ALA A 52 -11.03 -5.17 2.08
CA ALA A 52 -10.20 -4.02 1.81
C ALA A 52 -9.02 -4.44 0.89
N PRO A 53 -8.90 -3.87 -0.32
CA PRO A 53 -7.78 -4.19 -1.19
C PRO A 53 -6.48 -3.60 -0.63
N ILE A 54 -5.35 -4.25 -0.93
CA ILE A 54 -4.03 -3.67 -0.68
C ILE A 54 -3.84 -2.51 -1.66
N LYS A 55 -3.78 -1.30 -1.13
CA LYS A 55 -3.54 -0.09 -1.92
C LYS A 55 -2.03 0.14 -2.06
N ARG A 56 -1.58 0.38 -3.29
CA ARG A 56 -0.21 0.81 -3.62
C ARG A 56 -0.28 2.22 -4.18
N THR A 57 0.66 3.07 -3.81
CA THR A 57 0.67 4.47 -4.25
C THR A 57 1.39 4.66 -5.58
N ALA A 58 1.07 5.76 -6.26
CA ALA A 58 1.76 6.20 -7.45
C ALA A 58 3.25 6.47 -7.17
N ALA A 59 3.56 7.04 -6.01
CA ALA A 59 4.94 7.29 -5.60
C ALA A 59 5.73 5.99 -5.39
N GLU A 60 5.15 4.96 -4.77
CA GLU A 60 5.77 3.63 -4.66
C GLU A 60 6.08 3.04 -6.04
N ARG A 61 5.14 3.16 -6.99
CA ARG A 61 5.35 2.71 -8.37
C ARG A 61 6.48 3.47 -9.06
N GLN A 62 6.57 4.78 -8.83
CA GLN A 62 7.63 5.63 -9.39
C GLN A 62 8.99 5.26 -8.80
N VAL A 63 9.10 5.10 -7.48
CA VAL A 63 10.34 4.66 -6.81
C VAL A 63 10.80 3.31 -7.35
N ASN A 64 9.89 2.35 -7.51
CA ASN A 64 10.23 1.05 -8.09
C ASN A 64 10.74 1.17 -9.53
N ALA A 65 10.15 2.04 -10.36
CA ALA A 65 10.64 2.30 -11.71
C ALA A 65 12.05 2.93 -11.72
N GLN A 66 12.33 3.84 -10.78
CA GLN A 66 13.66 4.44 -10.63
C GLN A 66 14.70 3.41 -10.16
N ILE A 67 14.35 2.50 -9.25
CA ILE A 67 15.23 1.39 -8.83
C ILE A 67 15.61 0.51 -10.03
N VAL A 68 14.64 0.18 -10.89
CA VAL A 68 14.91 -0.59 -12.12
C VAL A 68 15.82 0.18 -13.08
N LEU A 69 15.60 1.49 -13.24
CA LEU A 69 16.46 2.35 -14.07
C LEU A 69 17.89 2.39 -13.55
N LEU A 70 18.09 2.54 -12.23
CA LEU A 70 19.41 2.53 -11.58
C LEU A 70 20.10 1.18 -11.76
N PHE A 71 19.37 0.07 -11.68
CA PHE A 71 19.92 -1.26 -11.93
C PHE A 71 20.41 -1.43 -13.38
N ILE A 72 19.66 -0.89 -14.37
CA ILE A 72 20.09 -0.89 -15.77
C ILE A 72 21.36 -0.03 -15.94
N HIS A 73 21.42 1.15 -15.31
CA HIS A 73 22.61 1.99 -15.33
C HIS A 73 23.83 1.32 -14.68
N LEU A 74 23.63 0.61 -13.58
CA LEU A 74 24.67 -0.18 -12.91
C LEU A 74 25.28 -1.20 -13.86
N LEU A 75 24.44 -1.96 -14.58
CA LEU A 75 24.90 -2.95 -15.55
C LEU A 75 25.64 -2.28 -16.72
N ALA A 76 25.12 -1.17 -17.24
CA ALA A 76 25.75 -0.44 -18.34
C ALA A 76 27.16 0.07 -17.95
N LEU A 77 27.30 0.65 -16.75
CA LEU A 77 28.59 1.12 -16.24
C LEU A 77 29.56 -0.04 -15.98
N SER A 78 29.08 -1.15 -15.41
CA SER A 78 29.93 -2.33 -15.18
C SER A 78 30.46 -2.92 -16.48
N ILE A 79 29.60 -3.09 -17.50
CA ILE A 79 30.01 -3.58 -18.82
C ILE A 79 30.98 -2.59 -19.48
N GLY A 80 30.68 -1.29 -19.44
CA GLY A 80 31.56 -0.25 -19.98
C GLY A 80 32.94 -0.25 -19.34
N SER A 81 33.01 -0.37 -18.01
CA SER A 81 34.27 -0.47 -17.25
C SER A 81 35.03 -1.76 -17.54
N SER A 82 34.35 -2.89 -17.71
CA SER A 82 34.97 -4.16 -18.11
C SER A 82 35.57 -4.09 -19.51
N VAL A 83 34.86 -3.52 -20.48
CA VAL A 83 35.40 -3.27 -21.83
C VAL A 83 36.61 -2.32 -21.78
N GLY A 84 36.54 -1.27 -20.97
CA GLY A 84 37.66 -0.36 -20.74
C GLY A 84 38.88 -1.05 -20.12
N ALA A 85 38.66 -1.96 -19.17
CA ALA A 85 39.72 -2.77 -18.55
C ALA A 85 40.41 -3.68 -19.58
N VAL A 86 39.64 -4.33 -20.45
CA VAL A 86 40.18 -5.12 -21.56
C VAL A 86 41.01 -4.23 -22.48
N ILE A 87 40.45 -3.12 -22.99
CA ILE A 87 41.18 -2.21 -23.90
C ILE A 87 42.48 -1.71 -23.25
N ARG A 88 42.45 -1.33 -21.97
CA ARG A 88 43.63 -0.89 -21.23
C ARG A 88 44.69 -1.98 -21.16
N LEU A 89 44.29 -3.22 -20.89
CA LEU A 89 45.22 -4.35 -20.87
C LEU A 89 45.87 -4.55 -22.24
N TRP A 90 45.10 -4.48 -23.33
CA TRP A 90 45.64 -4.59 -24.69
C TRP A 90 46.68 -3.51 -25.03
N PHE A 91 46.45 -2.25 -24.67
CA PHE A 91 47.36 -1.14 -25.00
C PHE A 91 48.56 -1.01 -24.06
N PHE A 92 48.43 -1.41 -22.79
CA PHE A 92 49.44 -1.18 -21.76
C PHE A 92 50.09 -2.46 -21.21
N ALA A 93 49.74 -3.65 -21.73
CA ALA A 93 50.33 -4.93 -21.34
C ALA A 93 51.86 -4.88 -21.28
N ASP A 94 52.50 -4.33 -22.32
CA ASP A 94 53.97 -4.30 -22.43
C ASP A 94 54.64 -3.35 -21.43
N LYS A 95 53.90 -2.36 -20.90
CA LYS A 95 54.43 -1.36 -19.95
C LYS A 95 54.29 -1.77 -18.49
N GLN A 96 53.60 -2.88 -18.19
CA GLN A 96 53.23 -3.30 -16.83
C GLN A 96 53.89 -4.62 -16.42
N TRP A 97 55.18 -4.79 -16.74
CA TRP A 97 55.95 -6.02 -16.48
C TRP A 97 55.98 -6.45 -15.00
N TYR A 98 55.87 -5.50 -14.06
CA TYR A 98 55.91 -5.75 -12.62
C TYR A 98 54.60 -6.33 -12.04
N LEU A 99 53.49 -6.28 -12.78
CA LEU A 99 52.17 -6.72 -12.31
C LEU A 99 51.91 -8.22 -12.51
N ALA A 100 52.81 -8.95 -13.18
CA ALA A 100 52.73 -10.40 -13.41
C ALA A 100 51.36 -10.90 -13.94
N ILE A 101 50.63 -10.05 -14.67
CA ILE A 101 49.28 -10.33 -15.18
C ILE A 101 49.28 -11.47 -16.22
N ALA A 102 50.43 -11.74 -16.84
CA ALA A 102 50.59 -12.73 -17.91
C ALA A 102 50.47 -14.20 -17.45
N ASP A 103 50.77 -14.53 -16.19
CA ASP A 103 50.83 -15.93 -15.71
C ASP A 103 49.47 -16.46 -15.19
N SER A 104 48.48 -15.60 -15.00
CA SER A 104 47.15 -15.98 -14.52
C SER A 104 46.18 -16.22 -15.69
N ALA A 105 46.54 -17.12 -16.60
CA ALA A 105 45.71 -17.49 -17.75
C ALA A 105 44.54 -18.40 -17.35
N SER A 106 43.60 -17.89 -16.55
CA SER A 106 42.21 -18.34 -16.67
C SER A 106 41.67 -17.86 -18.03
N GLY A 107 40.73 -18.59 -18.64
CA GLY A 107 40.25 -18.27 -19.99
C GLY A 107 39.79 -16.81 -20.10
N LYS A 108 40.11 -16.12 -21.20
CA LYS A 108 39.80 -14.68 -21.41
C LYS A 108 38.33 -14.34 -21.13
N ALA A 109 37.42 -15.26 -21.41
CA ALA A 109 36.00 -15.12 -21.09
C ALA A 109 35.69 -15.17 -19.59
N ALA A 110 36.40 -16.01 -18.83
CA ALA A 110 36.26 -16.09 -17.38
C ALA A 110 36.77 -14.81 -16.71
N THR A 111 37.92 -14.26 -17.14
CA THR A 111 38.44 -12.97 -16.63
C THR A 111 37.47 -11.83 -16.92
N PHE A 112 36.89 -11.77 -18.12
CA PHE A 112 35.89 -10.76 -18.47
C PHE A 112 34.65 -10.82 -17.56
N VAL A 113 34.15 -12.03 -17.26
CA VAL A 113 33.01 -12.20 -16.35
C VAL A 113 33.37 -11.80 -14.91
N LEU A 114 34.58 -12.14 -14.45
CA LEU A 114 35.07 -11.73 -13.14
C LEU A 114 35.24 -10.21 -13.03
N ASP A 115 35.71 -9.56 -14.09
CA ASP A 115 35.83 -8.10 -14.16
C ASP A 115 34.45 -7.43 -14.07
N ILE A 116 33.44 -7.93 -14.80
CA ILE A 116 32.06 -7.44 -14.70
C ILE A 116 31.53 -7.58 -13.26
N LEU A 117 31.68 -8.76 -12.65
CA LEU A 117 31.24 -8.98 -11.27
C LEU A 117 31.96 -8.05 -10.29
N THR A 118 33.26 -7.84 -10.48
CA THR A 118 34.06 -6.91 -9.66
C THR A 118 33.55 -5.47 -9.78
N PHE A 119 33.24 -5.01 -10.99
CA PHE A 119 32.68 -3.67 -11.20
C PHE A 119 31.23 -3.54 -10.69
N VAL A 120 30.40 -4.59 -10.77
CA VAL A 120 29.06 -4.60 -10.15
C VAL A 120 29.17 -4.42 -8.64
N ILE A 121 30.10 -5.12 -7.99
CA ILE A 121 30.34 -4.98 -6.54
C ILE A 121 30.84 -3.57 -6.22
N LEU A 122 31.79 -3.05 -7.01
CA LEU A 122 32.35 -1.70 -6.83
C LEU A 122 31.26 -0.62 -6.89
N TYR A 123 30.30 -0.77 -7.80
CA TYR A 123 29.20 0.17 -8.01
C TYR A 123 27.92 -0.19 -7.21
N ASN A 124 27.94 -1.17 -6.30
CA ASN A 124 26.75 -1.60 -5.56
C ASN A 124 26.08 -0.44 -4.78
N ASN A 125 26.89 0.51 -4.28
CA ASN A 125 26.43 1.72 -3.58
C ASN A 125 25.55 2.65 -4.44
N LEU A 126 25.48 2.44 -5.77
CA LEU A 126 24.60 3.19 -6.66
C LEU A 126 23.12 2.86 -6.42
N ILE A 127 22.81 1.67 -5.88
CA ILE A 127 21.46 1.29 -5.48
C ILE A 127 21.26 1.77 -4.03
N PRO A 128 20.42 2.79 -3.79
CA PRO A 128 20.21 3.30 -2.45
C PRO A 128 19.34 2.33 -1.64
N ILE A 129 19.97 1.41 -0.92
CA ILE A 129 19.29 0.41 -0.08
C ILE A 129 18.41 1.09 0.99
N SER A 130 18.84 2.26 1.47
CA SER A 130 18.13 3.02 2.48
C SER A 130 16.87 3.73 1.97
N LEU A 131 16.67 3.87 0.65
CA LEU A 131 15.58 4.68 0.08
C LEU A 131 14.19 4.23 0.52
N ILE A 132 13.96 2.93 0.60
CA ILE A 132 12.66 2.38 0.99
C ILE A 132 12.41 2.66 2.48
N VAL A 133 13.41 2.47 3.32
CA VAL A 133 13.31 2.71 4.76
C VAL A 133 13.13 4.20 5.05
N THR A 134 13.86 5.07 4.35
CA THR A 134 13.68 6.53 4.52
C THR A 134 12.30 6.98 4.07
N MET A 135 11.75 6.41 2.99
CA MET A 135 10.37 6.68 2.55
C MET A 135 9.36 6.29 3.64
N GLU A 136 9.48 5.11 4.25
CA GLU A 136 8.59 4.68 5.34
C GLU A 136 8.69 5.59 6.58
N VAL A 137 9.90 6.02 6.95
CA VAL A 137 10.09 6.94 8.07
C VAL A 137 9.46 8.31 7.78
N VAL A 138 9.61 8.82 6.56
CA VAL A 138 8.96 10.07 6.14
C VAL A 138 7.43 9.92 6.17
N LYS A 139 6.91 8.78 5.69
CA LYS A 139 5.48 8.45 5.74
C LYS A 139 4.93 8.44 7.15
N TYR A 140 5.66 7.83 8.06
CA TYR A 140 5.32 7.81 9.48
C TYR A 140 5.32 9.22 10.09
N GLN A 141 6.36 10.01 9.84
CA GLN A 141 6.48 11.35 10.42
C GLN A 141 5.37 12.28 9.93
N GLN A 142 5.06 12.25 8.63
CA GLN A 142 3.97 13.06 8.05
C GLN A 142 2.59 12.64 8.59
N ALA A 143 2.35 11.34 8.79
CA ALA A 143 1.13 10.88 9.44
C ALA A 143 0.99 11.40 10.89
N GLN A 144 2.08 11.49 11.65
CA GLN A 144 2.06 12.09 12.99
C GLN A 144 1.74 13.58 12.95
N LEU A 145 2.29 14.31 11.97
CA LEU A 145 1.98 15.74 11.80
C LEU A 145 0.49 15.97 11.56
N ILE A 146 -0.16 15.15 10.72
CA ILE A 146 -1.62 15.20 10.50
C ILE A 146 -2.37 14.97 11.82
N ASN A 147 -1.95 13.97 12.60
CA ASN A 147 -2.61 13.63 13.88
C ASN A 147 -2.47 14.71 14.95
N SER A 148 -1.34 15.43 14.96
CA SER A 148 -1.07 16.52 15.91
C SER A 148 -1.65 17.88 15.49
N GLY A 149 -2.19 17.99 14.28
CA GLY A 149 -2.67 19.26 13.73
C GLY A 149 -3.95 19.74 14.43
N LEU A 150 -3.87 20.90 15.10
CA LEU A 150 -5.02 21.53 15.76
C LEU A 150 -6.01 22.15 14.75
N ASP A 151 -5.58 22.45 13.52
CA ASP A 151 -6.44 23.03 12.49
C ASP A 151 -7.57 22.08 12.05
N MET A 152 -7.39 20.77 12.24
CA MET A 152 -8.37 19.73 11.90
C MET A 152 -9.02 19.12 13.16
N TYR A 153 -9.03 19.86 14.26
CA TYR A 153 -9.69 19.47 15.50
C TYR A 153 -11.17 19.85 15.50
N TYR A 154 -12.02 18.90 15.90
CA TYR A 154 -13.46 19.11 16.01
C TYR A 154 -13.90 19.14 17.49
N ALA A 155 -14.11 20.35 18.00
CA ALA A 155 -14.40 20.63 19.41
C ALA A 155 -15.68 19.98 19.96
N PRO A 156 -16.82 19.92 19.24
CA PRO A 156 -18.06 19.37 19.81
C PRO A 156 -18.00 17.90 20.24
N THR A 157 -17.16 17.08 19.59
CA THR A 157 -16.95 15.68 19.98
C THR A 157 -15.54 15.40 20.49
N ASP A 158 -14.72 16.45 20.71
CA ASP A 158 -13.33 16.34 21.15
C ASP A 158 -12.50 15.36 20.30
N THR A 159 -12.66 15.43 18.98
CA THR A 159 -12.02 14.50 18.03
C THR A 159 -10.99 15.19 17.16
N LEU A 160 -9.79 14.63 17.12
CA LEU A 160 -8.71 15.02 16.21
C LEU A 160 -8.81 14.27 14.88
N ALA A 161 -8.24 14.84 13.81
CA ALA A 161 -8.03 14.11 12.57
C ALA A 161 -7.06 12.95 12.79
N LEU A 162 -7.47 11.73 12.43
CA LEU A 162 -6.66 10.52 12.65
C LEU A 162 -6.32 9.84 11.33
N CYS A 163 -5.04 9.85 10.98
CA CYS A 163 -4.47 9.13 9.85
C CYS A 163 -4.35 7.64 10.19
N ARG A 164 -5.31 6.83 9.72
CA ARG A 164 -5.33 5.36 9.93
C ARG A 164 -4.37 4.58 9.04
N THR A 165 -3.87 5.20 7.98
CA THR A 165 -3.02 4.52 6.99
C THR A 165 -1.95 5.50 6.48
N SER A 166 -0.74 5.39 7.03
CA SER A 166 0.39 6.26 6.68
C SER A 166 0.87 6.09 5.23
N SER A 167 0.64 4.93 4.61
CA SER A 167 1.06 4.70 3.23
C SER A 167 0.28 5.51 2.21
N LEU A 168 -0.92 6.01 2.54
CA LEU A 168 -1.83 6.66 1.59
C LEU A 168 -1.83 8.19 1.64
N MET A 169 -1.17 8.79 2.61
CA MET A 169 -1.23 10.24 2.81
C MET A 169 -0.73 11.04 1.59
N GLU A 170 0.22 10.48 0.82
CA GLU A 170 0.81 11.15 -0.34
C GLU A 170 -0.16 11.24 -1.53
N GLU A 171 -1.13 10.32 -1.59
CA GLU A 171 -2.22 10.34 -2.57
C GLU A 171 -3.21 11.47 -2.32
N LEU A 172 -3.26 12.01 -1.09
CA LEU A 172 -4.18 13.10 -0.76
C LEU A 172 -3.91 14.36 -1.60
N GLY A 173 -2.66 14.57 -2.02
CA GLY A 173 -2.28 15.65 -2.93
C GLY A 173 -2.58 15.39 -4.41
N GLN A 174 -3.05 14.18 -4.75
CA GLN A 174 -3.25 13.71 -6.13
C GLN A 174 -4.73 13.41 -6.44
N ILE A 175 -5.65 13.72 -5.53
CA ILE A 175 -7.07 13.48 -5.74
C ILE A 175 -7.66 14.46 -6.77
N GLU A 176 -8.38 13.93 -7.76
CA GLU A 176 -9.10 14.73 -8.77
C GLU A 176 -10.62 14.75 -8.50
N TYR A 177 -11.15 13.64 -7.98
CA TYR A 177 -12.58 13.46 -7.74
C TYR A 177 -12.84 13.22 -6.25
N VAL A 178 -13.78 13.98 -5.69
CA VAL A 178 -14.29 13.80 -4.34
C VAL A 178 -15.75 13.33 -4.43
N PHE A 179 -16.00 12.08 -4.09
CA PHE A 179 -17.35 11.55 -3.94
C PHE A 179 -17.81 11.80 -2.50
N SER A 180 -18.82 12.65 -2.34
CA SER A 180 -19.39 12.98 -1.03
C SER A 180 -20.77 12.37 -0.87
N ASP A 181 -21.04 11.79 0.29
CA ASP A 181 -22.38 11.34 0.65
C ASP A 181 -23.22 12.54 1.14
N LYS A 182 -24.51 12.56 0.84
CA LYS A 182 -25.38 13.66 1.25
C LYS A 182 -25.63 13.62 2.77
N THR A 183 -26.09 12.48 3.26
CA THR A 183 -26.60 12.36 4.63
C THR A 183 -25.47 12.04 5.60
N GLY A 184 -25.28 12.87 6.62
CA GLY A 184 -24.24 12.66 7.63
C GLY A 184 -22.82 13.06 7.20
N THR A 185 -22.63 13.54 5.96
CA THR A 185 -21.40 14.23 5.53
C THR A 185 -21.69 15.67 5.12
N LEU A 186 -22.52 15.89 4.09
CA LEU A 186 -22.89 17.26 3.67
C LEU A 186 -23.92 17.91 4.59
N THR A 187 -24.93 17.16 5.02
CA THR A 187 -25.99 17.67 5.90
C THR A 187 -25.87 17.13 7.31
N ARG A 188 -25.99 18.01 8.31
CA ARG A 188 -26.25 17.60 9.70
C ARG A 188 -27.66 17.01 9.79
N ASN A 189 -27.84 16.02 10.64
CA ASN A 189 -29.15 15.38 10.86
C ASN A 189 -30.02 16.22 11.80
N GLU A 190 -30.16 17.51 11.48
CA GLU A 190 -30.93 18.51 12.21
C GLU A 190 -31.85 19.20 11.20
N MET A 191 -33.14 19.28 11.50
CA MET A 191 -34.14 19.91 10.63
C MET A 191 -34.71 21.12 11.36
N GLU A 192 -34.37 22.31 10.88
CA GLU A 192 -34.95 23.58 11.34
C GLU A 192 -36.11 23.98 10.43
N PHE A 193 -37.21 24.45 11.01
CA PHE A 193 -38.45 24.80 10.32
C PHE A 193 -38.71 26.31 10.40
#